data_AF-A0A1E4G3Z8-F1
#
_entry.id   AF-A0A1E4G3Z8-F1
#
_cell.length_a   1.000
_cell.length_b   1.000
_cell.length_c   1.000
_cell.angle_alpha   90.00
_cell.angle_beta   90.00
_cell.angle_gamma   90.00
#
_symmetry.space_group_name_H-M   'P 1'
#
loop_
_entity.id
_entity.type
_entity.pdbx_description
1 polymer ?
#
loop_
_entity_poly.entity_id
_entity_poly.type
_entity_poly.pdbx_seq_one_letter_code
_entity_poly.pdbx_strand_id
1 'polypeptide(L)'
;MSEAAPLPDNESDRLASLRQMNLLDTPPESRYDRLTQQAREAVGARFSMLTLIDKERQWFKSVQGMVVSETPRAIAFCAHTILSKRHCVVEDARVDERFCNNPFVKSEPGIRFYAGIPIHNAEGHTIGSFCVADTEAHHLSQADLENLARLAADVEHELQHPAQLLQGSQFLDPEAHCYNREGLRDRLQSQAYPAALVLLLEGQEGVQQAFGAEAEALLLKETIECCRQGLRPQDEIGRISKDRFLILSSCPASHLAAYAADLKRQLLEKPGLHRSLRLQPRLGWCSRPADPMAWADQFEG
;
A
#
# COMPACT_ATOMS: atom_id res chain seq x y z
N MET A 1 18.02 19.65 11.45
CA MET A 1 17.18 18.87 10.51
C MET A 1 17.52 17.40 10.73
N SER A 2 16.58 16.46 10.62
CA SER A 2 16.93 15.03 10.60
C SER A 2 17.88 14.76 9.45
N GLU A 3 18.88 13.92 9.69
CA GLU A 3 19.81 13.52 8.65
C GLU A 3 19.10 12.50 7.75
N ALA A 4 18.82 12.92 6.51
CA ALA A 4 18.30 12.01 5.51
C ALA A 4 19.31 10.88 5.31
N ALA A 5 18.83 9.65 5.19
CA ALA A 5 19.70 8.52 4.91
C ALA A 5 20.49 8.79 3.61
N PRO A 6 21.81 8.52 3.57
CA PRO A 6 22.55 8.54 2.31
C PRO A 6 21.96 7.54 1.31
N LEU A 7 22.37 7.63 0.05
CA LEU A 7 22.01 6.63 -0.95
C LEU A 7 23.02 5.47 -0.89
N PRO A 8 22.57 4.21 -1.03
CA PRO A 8 23.46 3.07 -1.29
C PRO A 8 24.34 3.31 -2.53
N ASP A 9 25.57 2.78 -2.54
CA ASP A 9 26.49 2.90 -3.68
C ASP A 9 25.91 2.31 -4.97
N ASN A 10 25.06 1.29 -4.85
CA ASN A 10 24.37 0.60 -5.95
C ASN A 10 22.91 1.06 -6.15
N GLU A 11 22.56 2.29 -5.75
CA GLU A 11 21.17 2.78 -5.75
C GLU A 11 20.49 2.67 -7.12
N SER A 12 21.20 2.94 -8.22
CA SER A 12 20.64 2.86 -9.58
C SER A 12 20.19 1.44 -9.91
N ASP A 13 21.04 0.45 -9.65
CA ASP A 13 20.75 -0.96 -9.93
C ASP A 13 19.66 -1.50 -9.00
N ARG A 14 19.70 -1.12 -7.71
CA ARG A 14 18.68 -1.44 -6.72
C ARG A 14 17.30 -0.92 -7.13
N LEU A 15 17.20 0.32 -7.62
CA LEU A 15 15.94 0.91 -8.09
C LEU A 15 15.45 0.25 -9.39
N ALA A 16 16.35 -0.04 -10.33
CA ALA A 16 15.99 -0.74 -11.56
C ALA A 16 15.42 -2.12 -11.24
N SER A 17 16.09 -2.86 -10.36
CA SER A 17 15.69 -4.18 -9.89
C SER A 17 14.33 -4.13 -9.15
N LEU A 18 14.13 -3.18 -8.22
CA LEU A 18 12.85 -3.00 -7.52
C LEU A 18 11.68 -2.73 -8.50
N ARG A 19 11.90 -1.91 -9.54
CA ARG A 19 10.87 -1.62 -10.54
C ARG A 19 10.48 -2.84 -11.36
N GLN A 20 11.46 -3.68 -11.72
CA GLN A 20 11.21 -4.92 -12.48
C GLN A 20 10.37 -5.94 -11.69
N MET A 21 10.39 -5.87 -10.35
CA MET A 21 9.56 -6.74 -9.51
C MET A 21 8.06 -6.43 -9.61
N ASN A 22 7.65 -5.27 -10.16
CA ASN A 22 6.24 -4.86 -10.28
C ASN A 22 5.45 -4.96 -8.96
N LEU A 23 6.10 -4.68 -7.83
CA LEU A 23 5.47 -4.73 -6.50
C LEU A 23 4.98 -3.37 -6.00
N LEU A 24 5.58 -2.28 -6.47
CA LEU A 24 5.16 -0.92 -6.12
C LEU A 24 3.76 -0.64 -6.65
N ASP A 25 2.99 0.17 -5.92
CA ASP A 25 1.63 0.60 -6.28
C ASP A 25 0.61 -0.56 -6.49
N THR A 26 0.93 -1.77 -6.04
CA THR A 26 0.02 -2.92 -6.09
C THR A 26 -0.86 -3.02 -4.83
N PRO A 27 -2.02 -3.71 -4.88
CA PRO A 27 -2.84 -3.89 -3.69
C PRO A 27 -2.11 -4.64 -2.56
N PRO A 28 -2.59 -4.52 -1.31
CA PRO A 28 -2.15 -5.38 -0.21
C PRO A 28 -2.34 -6.85 -0.55
N GLU A 29 -1.47 -7.71 -0.04
CA GLU A 29 -1.55 -9.16 -0.24
C GLU A 29 -1.53 -9.88 1.10
N SER A 30 -2.49 -10.78 1.29
CA SER A 30 -2.72 -11.52 2.55
C SER A 30 -1.49 -12.29 3.04
N ARG A 31 -0.66 -12.78 2.11
CA ARG A 31 0.60 -13.46 2.43
C ARG A 31 1.59 -12.57 3.19
N TYR A 32 1.68 -11.28 2.85
CA TYR A 32 2.52 -10.32 3.56
C TYR A 32 1.83 -9.80 4.82
N ASP A 33 0.51 -9.60 4.77
CA ASP A 33 -0.28 -9.13 5.93
C ASP A 33 -0.23 -10.09 7.11
N ARG A 34 -0.26 -11.39 6.84
CA ARG A 34 -0.08 -12.41 7.88
C ARG A 34 1.28 -12.28 8.57
N LEU A 35 2.35 -12.03 7.82
CA LEU A 35 3.70 -11.93 8.35
C LEU A 35 3.89 -10.65 9.17
N THR A 36 3.41 -9.50 8.68
CA THR A 36 3.46 -8.25 9.44
C THR A 36 2.61 -8.33 10.71
N GLN A 37 1.46 -8.99 10.68
CA GLN A 37 0.64 -9.26 11.87
C GLN A 37 1.38 -10.14 12.88
N GLN A 38 2.00 -11.24 12.44
CA GLN A 38 2.80 -12.11 13.31
C GLN A 38 3.97 -11.38 13.98
N ALA A 39 4.67 -10.52 13.24
CA ALA A 39 5.77 -9.73 13.81
C ALA A 39 5.28 -8.75 14.87
N ARG A 40 4.13 -8.12 14.63
CA ARG A 40 3.50 -7.21 15.58
C ARG A 40 3.15 -7.92 16.89
N GLU A 41 2.53 -9.10 16.78
CA GLU A 41 2.11 -9.91 17.93
C GLU A 41 3.30 -10.49 18.70
N ALA A 42 4.32 -11.00 17.99
CA ALA A 42 5.50 -11.60 18.59
C ALA A 42 6.31 -10.60 19.42
N VAL A 43 6.46 -9.37 18.92
CA VAL A 43 7.21 -8.30 19.60
C VAL A 43 6.33 -7.52 20.58
N GLY A 44 5.02 -7.54 20.41
CA GLY A 44 4.10 -6.69 21.18
C GLY A 44 4.14 -5.22 20.76
N ALA A 45 4.63 -4.91 19.55
CA ALA A 45 4.76 -3.55 19.05
C ALA A 45 3.43 -2.96 18.54
N ARG A 46 3.29 -1.64 18.54
CA ARG A 46 2.13 -0.94 17.97
C ARG A 46 2.04 -1.08 16.46
N PHE A 47 3.16 -1.05 15.75
CA PHE A 47 3.22 -1.04 14.29
C PHE A 47 4.14 -2.13 13.75
N SER A 48 3.78 -2.68 12.59
CA SER A 48 4.61 -3.63 11.83
C SER A 48 4.38 -3.42 10.34
N MET A 49 5.46 -3.39 9.56
CA MET A 49 5.42 -2.98 8.16
C MET A 49 6.37 -3.82 7.30
N LEU A 50 5.92 -4.13 6.08
CA LEU A 50 6.78 -4.46 4.96
C LEU A 50 6.85 -3.24 4.05
N THR A 51 8.05 -2.67 3.92
CA THR A 51 8.28 -1.43 3.18
C THR A 51 9.22 -1.65 2.01
N LEU A 52 8.97 -0.97 0.90
CA LEU A 52 9.83 -0.91 -0.28
C LEU A 52 10.36 0.52 -0.43
N ILE A 53 11.66 0.69 -0.64
CA ILE A 53 12.29 2.01 -0.74
C ILE A 53 12.46 2.36 -2.21
N ASP A 54 11.66 3.30 -2.69
CA ASP A 54 11.76 3.87 -4.04
C ASP A 54 12.65 5.13 -4.01
N LYS A 55 12.77 5.82 -5.15
CA LYS A 55 13.65 6.98 -5.32
C LYS A 55 13.36 8.08 -4.29
N GLU A 56 12.09 8.46 -4.13
CA GLU A 56 11.68 9.62 -3.31
C GLU A 56 10.74 9.25 -2.16
N ARG A 57 10.27 8.01 -2.11
CA ARG A 57 9.28 7.52 -1.14
C ARG A 57 9.66 6.17 -0.52
N GLN A 58 9.17 5.95 0.68
CA GLN A 58 8.98 4.62 1.28
C GLN A 58 7.53 4.22 1.02
N TRP A 59 7.32 3.12 0.30
CA TRP A 59 6.00 2.59 -0.01
C TRP A 59 5.70 1.36 0.87
N PHE A 60 4.47 1.22 1.36
CA PHE A 60 4.09 0.16 2.30
C PHE A 60 3.38 -0.97 1.56
N LYS A 61 4.05 -2.11 1.39
CA LYS A 61 3.44 -3.30 0.78
C LYS A 61 2.46 -4.00 1.72
N SER A 62 2.76 -3.94 3.02
CA SER A 62 1.89 -4.41 4.09
C SER A 62 2.14 -3.56 5.32
N VAL A 63 1.08 -3.25 6.07
CA VAL A 63 1.16 -2.38 7.22
C VAL A 63 0.08 -2.72 8.25
N GLN A 64 0.50 -2.88 9.51
CA GLN A 64 -0.38 -3.15 10.64
C GLN A 64 -0.26 -2.04 11.68
N GLY A 65 -1.41 -1.63 12.23
CA GLY A 65 -1.48 -0.64 13.30
C GLY A 65 -1.51 0.82 12.85
N MET A 66 -1.45 1.10 11.55
CA MET A 66 -1.51 2.47 11.01
C MET A 66 -2.23 2.52 9.64
N VAL A 67 -2.72 3.69 9.26
CA VAL A 67 -3.40 3.93 7.97
C VAL A 67 -2.52 4.87 7.14
N VAL A 68 -1.54 4.30 6.43
CA VAL A 68 -0.62 5.03 5.56
C VAL A 68 -0.19 4.13 4.41
N SER A 69 -0.09 4.68 3.20
CA SER A 69 0.34 3.95 2.00
C SER A 69 1.78 4.26 1.59
N GLU A 70 2.28 5.45 1.96
CA GLU A 70 3.66 5.88 1.70
C GLU A 70 4.09 7.04 2.61
N THR A 71 5.40 7.23 2.72
CA THR A 71 6.03 8.39 3.37
C THR A 71 7.21 8.89 2.53
N PRO A 72 7.62 10.16 2.66
CA PRO A 72 8.83 10.63 2.00
C PRO A 72 10.05 9.85 2.47
N ARG A 73 10.91 9.40 1.54
CA ARG A 73 12.12 8.63 1.86
C ARG A 73 13.06 9.40 2.78
N ALA A 74 13.13 10.72 2.64
CA ALA A 74 14.02 11.58 3.42
C ALA A 74 13.79 11.50 4.95
N ILE A 75 12.60 11.06 5.38
CA ILE A 75 12.24 10.92 6.80
C ILE A 75 11.96 9.47 7.22
N ALA A 76 12.23 8.51 6.33
CA ALA A 76 11.99 7.09 6.55
C ALA A 76 13.12 6.44 7.38
N PHE A 77 12.76 5.73 8.45
CA PHE A 77 13.70 4.88 9.19
C PHE A 77 14.23 3.75 8.31
N CYS A 78 13.36 3.15 7.49
CA CYS A 78 13.74 2.06 6.60
C CYS A 78 14.76 2.47 5.54
N ALA A 79 14.87 3.75 5.21
CA ALA A 79 15.92 4.25 4.31
C ALA A 79 17.32 4.09 4.92
N HIS A 80 17.45 4.13 6.25
CA HIS A 80 18.70 3.80 6.95
C HIS A 80 18.92 2.29 7.01
N THR A 81 17.85 1.50 7.15
CA THR A 81 17.94 0.03 7.20
C THR A 81 18.50 -0.57 5.91
N ILE A 82 18.15 -0.03 4.74
CA ILE A 82 18.64 -0.57 3.46
C ILE A 82 20.14 -0.31 3.18
N LEU A 83 20.81 0.50 4.01
CA LEU A 83 22.23 0.85 3.80
C LEU A 83 23.20 -0.26 4.17
N SER A 84 22.73 -1.29 4.87
CA SER A 84 23.58 -2.40 5.25
C SER A 84 22.78 -3.70 5.31
N LYS A 85 23.49 -4.83 5.25
CA LYS A 85 22.91 -6.16 5.48
C LYS A 85 22.62 -6.46 6.96
N ARG A 86 22.93 -5.53 7.87
CA ARG A 86 22.71 -5.69 9.31
C ARG A 86 21.35 -5.11 9.70
N HIS A 87 20.76 -5.69 10.75
CA HIS A 87 19.55 -5.18 11.36
C HIS A 87 19.78 -3.75 11.88
N CYS A 88 18.77 -2.89 11.74
CA CYS A 88 18.77 -1.55 12.30
C CYS A 88 17.83 -1.51 13.51
N VAL A 89 18.39 -1.51 14.72
CA VAL A 89 17.63 -1.42 15.98
C VAL A 89 17.87 -0.05 16.60
N VAL A 90 16.78 0.59 16.99
CA VAL A 90 16.71 1.89 17.67
C VAL A 90 15.79 1.71 18.88
N GLU A 91 16.39 1.59 20.06
CA GLU A 91 15.64 1.35 21.30
C GLU A 91 14.85 2.59 21.74
N ASP A 92 15.45 3.77 21.56
CA ASP A 92 14.82 5.07 21.78
C ASP A 92 15.31 6.12 20.77
N ALA A 93 14.46 6.44 19.81
CA ALA A 93 14.71 7.37 18.72
C ALA A 93 14.86 8.82 19.18
N ARG A 94 14.50 9.15 20.42
CA ARG A 94 14.71 10.51 20.99
C ARG A 94 16.19 10.79 21.25
N VAL A 95 16.97 9.75 21.52
CA VAL A 95 18.41 9.86 21.85
C VAL A 95 19.30 9.32 20.74
N ASP A 96 18.73 8.68 19.71
CA ASP A 96 19.46 8.25 18.52
C ASP A 96 19.78 9.45 17.62
N GLU A 97 21.06 9.74 17.39
CA GLU A 97 21.53 10.90 16.63
C GLU A 97 20.94 10.98 15.21
N ARG A 98 20.64 9.82 14.60
CA ARG A 98 20.06 9.74 13.25
C ARG A 98 18.60 10.22 13.22
N PHE A 99 17.87 9.98 14.32
CA PHE A 99 16.42 10.08 14.36
C PHE A 99 15.86 11.11 15.35
N CYS A 100 16.66 11.62 16.29
CA CYS A 100 16.19 12.55 17.33
C CYS A 100 15.58 13.85 16.76
N ASN A 101 15.96 14.22 15.54
CA ASN A 101 15.44 15.36 14.82
C ASN A 101 14.37 15.02 13.76
N ASN A 102 13.98 13.75 13.64
CA ASN A 102 13.01 13.27 12.65
C ASN A 102 11.59 13.73 13.00
N PRO A 103 10.80 14.22 12.03
CA PRO A 103 9.42 14.64 12.26
C PRO A 103 8.55 13.55 12.91
N PHE A 104 8.72 12.28 12.55
CA PHE A 104 7.97 11.17 13.14
C PHE A 104 8.35 10.90 14.60
N VAL A 105 9.53 11.33 15.05
CA VAL A 105 9.94 11.26 16.46
C VAL A 105 9.41 12.47 17.21
N LYS A 106 9.45 13.66 16.61
CA LYS A 106 9.04 14.92 17.27
C LYS A 106 7.54 15.13 17.35
N SER A 107 6.76 14.51 16.47
CA SER A 107 5.30 14.49 16.58
C SER A 107 4.85 13.73 17.84
N GLU A 108 3.66 14.01 18.37
CA GLU A 108 3.03 13.22 19.43
C GLU A 108 1.92 12.34 18.84
N PRO A 109 1.81 11.04 19.21
CA PRO A 109 2.60 10.32 20.23
C PRO A 109 4.05 9.95 19.83
N GLY A 110 4.42 10.08 18.56
CA GLY A 110 5.79 9.96 18.06
C GLY A 110 6.42 8.57 18.14
N ILE A 111 7.29 8.22 17.18
CA ILE A 111 8.03 6.96 17.20
C ILE A 111 9.15 7.06 18.25
N ARG A 112 9.31 6.01 19.06
CA ARG A 112 10.39 5.86 20.05
C ARG A 112 11.19 4.61 19.74
N PHE A 113 10.53 3.50 19.46
CA PHE A 113 11.21 2.26 19.12
C PHE A 113 11.11 1.97 17.62
N TYR A 114 12.19 1.44 17.04
CA TYR A 114 12.22 0.90 15.69
C TYR A 114 13.18 -0.29 15.62
N ALA A 115 12.74 -1.39 14.99
CA ALA A 115 13.63 -2.47 14.58
C ALA A 115 13.32 -2.87 13.14
N GLY A 116 14.31 -2.73 12.26
CA GLY A 116 14.20 -3.05 10.84
C GLY A 116 15.17 -4.12 10.40
N ILE A 117 14.64 -5.12 9.69
CA ILE A 117 15.41 -6.14 8.99
C ILE A 117 15.45 -5.75 7.50
N PRO A 118 16.63 -5.71 6.86
CA PRO A 118 16.73 -5.45 5.43
C PRO A 118 16.13 -6.61 4.63
N ILE A 119 15.38 -6.28 3.57
CA ILE A 119 14.74 -7.25 2.68
C ILE A 119 15.44 -7.24 1.33
N HIS A 120 15.82 -8.42 0.87
CA HIS A 120 16.55 -8.64 -0.36
C HIS A 120 15.67 -9.32 -1.42
N ASN A 121 15.92 -9.00 -2.68
CA ASN A 121 15.33 -9.74 -3.79
C ASN A 121 16.25 -10.88 -4.26
N ALA A 122 15.80 -11.62 -5.28
CA ALA A 122 16.54 -12.76 -5.84
C ALA A 122 17.93 -12.37 -6.41
N GLU A 123 18.12 -11.12 -6.81
CA GLU A 123 19.40 -10.59 -7.30
C GLU A 123 20.34 -10.14 -6.17
N GLY A 124 19.87 -10.19 -4.92
CA GLY A 124 20.62 -9.78 -3.73
C GLY A 124 20.58 -8.28 -3.44
N HIS A 125 19.77 -7.50 -4.18
CA HIS A 125 19.55 -6.09 -3.90
C HIS A 125 18.68 -5.90 -2.66
N THR A 126 19.08 -5.03 -1.73
CA THR A 126 18.26 -4.66 -0.57
C THR A 126 17.16 -3.68 -1.00
N ILE A 127 15.97 -4.19 -1.26
CA ILE A 127 14.87 -3.40 -1.86
C ILE A 127 14.02 -2.64 -0.83
N GLY A 128 14.12 -3.03 0.44
CA GLY A 128 13.14 -2.63 1.44
C GLY A 128 13.50 -3.07 2.85
N SER A 129 12.53 -2.97 3.75
CA SER A 129 12.67 -3.43 5.13
C SER A 129 11.38 -4.04 5.66
N PHE A 130 11.55 -5.12 6.43
CA PHE A 130 10.52 -5.67 7.30
C PHE A 130 10.80 -5.19 8.72
N CYS A 131 9.89 -4.39 9.27
CA CYS A 131 10.18 -3.62 10.48
C CYS A 131 8.99 -3.53 11.43
N VAL A 132 9.32 -3.32 12.71
CA VAL A 132 8.37 -2.99 13.77
C VAL A 132 8.72 -1.65 14.37
N ALA A 133 7.71 -0.93 14.87
CA ALA A 133 7.91 0.35 15.52
C ALA A 133 6.89 0.56 16.64
N ASP A 134 7.25 1.38 17.63
CA ASP A 134 6.39 1.71 18.75
C ASP A 134 6.55 3.18 19.17
N THR A 135 5.55 3.71 19.86
CA THR A 135 5.60 5.03 20.50
C THR A 135 6.12 4.96 21.94
N GLU A 136 6.48 3.77 22.40
CA GLU A 136 7.22 3.54 23.65
C GLU A 136 8.61 3.00 23.33
N ALA A 137 9.60 3.34 24.15
CA ALA A 137 10.94 2.78 24.00
C ALA A 137 10.89 1.28 24.31
N HIS A 138 11.65 0.47 23.57
CA HIS A 138 11.63 -0.99 23.72
C HIS A 138 13.05 -1.55 23.56
N HIS A 139 13.36 -2.55 24.36
CA HIS A 139 14.59 -3.34 24.23
C HIS A 139 14.22 -4.71 23.67
N LEU A 140 14.79 -5.12 22.55
CA LEU A 140 14.54 -6.44 21.98
C LEU A 140 15.48 -7.47 22.60
N SER A 141 14.94 -8.63 22.97
CA SER A 141 15.80 -9.77 23.24
C SER A 141 16.41 -10.29 21.93
N GLN A 142 17.51 -11.05 22.04
CA GLN A 142 18.09 -11.72 20.88
C GLN A 142 17.07 -12.65 20.20
N ALA A 143 16.22 -13.33 20.98
CA ALA A 143 15.18 -14.21 20.46
C ALA A 143 14.11 -13.44 19.66
N ASP A 144 13.74 -12.23 20.07
CA ASP A 144 12.80 -11.39 19.32
C ASP A 144 13.39 -10.95 17.98
N LEU A 145 14.67 -10.55 17.99
CA LEU A 145 15.37 -10.15 16.77
C LEU A 145 15.55 -11.33 15.79
N GLU A 146 15.87 -12.52 16.31
CA GLU A 146 15.93 -13.75 15.52
C GLU A 146 14.56 -14.14 14.93
N ASN A 147 13.49 -13.96 15.69
CA ASN A 147 12.13 -14.17 15.19
C ASN A 147 11.76 -13.18 14.08
N LEU A 148 12.08 -11.88 14.25
CA LEU A 148 11.90 -10.89 13.20
C LEU A 148 12.70 -11.22 11.95
N ALA A 149 13.95 -11.65 12.10
CA ALA A 149 14.80 -12.06 10.98
C ALA A 149 14.23 -13.29 10.25
N ARG A 150 13.66 -14.25 10.97
CA ARG A 150 12.98 -15.41 10.36
C ARG A 150 11.75 -15.00 9.56
N LEU A 151 10.91 -14.11 10.10
CA LEU A 151 9.74 -13.59 9.38
C LEU A 151 10.16 -12.76 8.15
N ALA A 152 11.25 -12.01 8.24
CA ALA A 152 11.82 -11.31 7.09
C ALA A 152 12.31 -12.28 6.01
N ALA A 153 12.93 -13.42 6.39
CA ALA A 153 13.29 -14.47 5.45
C ALA A 153 12.07 -15.12 4.79
N ASP A 154 10.97 -15.31 5.53
CA ASP A 154 9.70 -15.76 4.96
C ASP A 154 9.16 -14.75 3.94
N VAL A 155 9.26 -13.44 4.21
CA VAL A 155 8.93 -12.39 3.22
C VAL A 155 9.79 -12.51 1.97
N GLU A 156 11.11 -12.67 2.11
CA GLU A 156 12.02 -12.84 0.97
C GLU A 156 11.68 -14.09 0.15
N HIS A 157 11.32 -15.19 0.82
CA HIS A 157 10.86 -16.40 0.15
C HIS A 157 9.59 -16.17 -0.67
N GLU A 158 8.62 -15.44 -0.13
CA GLU A 158 7.38 -15.04 -0.84
C GLU A 158 7.66 -14.12 -2.05
N LEU A 159 8.70 -13.28 -1.96
CA LEU A 159 9.15 -12.43 -3.08
C LEU A 159 9.82 -13.24 -4.21
N GLN A 160 10.54 -14.32 -3.86
CA GLN A 160 11.25 -15.18 -4.82
C GLN A 160 10.36 -16.19 -5.55
N HIS A 161 9.16 -16.43 -5.05
CA HIS A 161 8.19 -17.33 -5.68
C HIS A 161 6.97 -16.58 -6.23
N PRO A 162 7.15 -15.74 -7.28
CA PRO A 162 6.05 -15.20 -8.07
C PRO A 162 5.11 -16.23 -8.68
N ALA A 163 5.36 -17.54 -8.59
CA ALA A 163 4.40 -18.52 -9.11
C ALA A 163 3.02 -18.44 -8.40
N GLN A 164 2.94 -17.86 -7.20
CA GLN A 164 1.68 -17.39 -6.62
C GLN A 164 1.19 -16.04 -7.17
N LEU A 165 2.09 -15.20 -7.71
CA LEU A 165 1.75 -14.02 -8.53
C LEU A 165 1.10 -14.40 -9.88
N LEU A 166 1.16 -15.64 -10.38
CA LEU A 166 0.32 -16.05 -11.51
C LEU A 166 -1.16 -16.19 -11.11
N GLN A 167 -1.44 -16.58 -9.86
CA GLN A 167 -2.79 -16.51 -9.29
C GLN A 167 -3.15 -15.08 -8.84
N GLY A 168 -2.18 -14.29 -8.37
CA GLY A 168 -2.40 -12.88 -8.02
C GLY A 168 -2.65 -11.99 -9.25
N SER A 169 -1.89 -12.16 -10.33
CA SER A 169 -2.02 -11.35 -11.56
C SER A 169 -3.31 -11.63 -12.32
N GLN A 170 -3.80 -12.88 -12.36
CA GLN A 170 -5.14 -13.17 -12.88
C GLN A 170 -6.25 -12.49 -12.06
N PHE A 171 -5.96 -12.05 -10.83
CA PHE A 171 -6.89 -11.33 -9.96
C PHE A 171 -6.68 -9.81 -9.99
N LEU A 172 -5.70 -9.32 -10.75
CA LEU A 172 -5.44 -7.89 -10.91
C LEU A 172 -5.88 -7.40 -12.29
N ASP A 173 -6.34 -6.16 -12.33
CA ASP A 173 -6.52 -5.43 -13.57
C ASP A 173 -5.13 -4.93 -14.05
N PRO A 174 -4.70 -5.31 -15.27
CA PRO A 174 -3.34 -5.01 -15.73
C PRO A 174 -3.10 -3.52 -15.98
N GLU A 175 -4.16 -2.73 -16.18
CA GLU A 175 -4.05 -1.29 -16.47
C GLU A 175 -4.18 -0.46 -15.19
N ALA A 176 -5.12 -0.82 -14.32
CA ALA A 176 -5.43 -0.07 -13.10
C ALA A 176 -4.61 -0.50 -11.87
N HIS A 177 -3.94 -1.66 -11.91
CA HIS A 177 -3.19 -2.22 -10.78
C HIS A 177 -4.02 -2.29 -9.48
N CYS A 178 -5.31 -2.61 -9.62
CA CYS A 178 -6.25 -2.93 -8.56
C CYS A 178 -6.80 -4.35 -8.81
N TYR A 179 -7.67 -4.88 -7.93
CA TYR A 179 -8.29 -6.17 -8.21
C TYR A 179 -9.13 -6.09 -9.49
N ASN A 180 -9.13 -7.13 -10.31
CA ASN A 180 -10.14 -7.27 -11.34
C ASN A 180 -11.39 -7.95 -10.74
N ARG A 181 -12.36 -8.24 -11.59
CA ARG A 181 -13.62 -8.87 -11.19
C ARG A 181 -13.43 -10.22 -10.50
N GLU A 182 -12.47 -11.02 -10.95
CA GLU A 182 -12.20 -12.33 -10.35
C GLU A 182 -11.50 -12.19 -9.00
N GLY A 183 -10.57 -11.25 -8.89
CA GLY A 183 -9.92 -10.91 -7.63
C GLY A 183 -10.91 -10.46 -6.55
N LEU A 184 -11.84 -9.56 -6.90
CA LEU A 184 -12.88 -9.14 -5.95
C LEU A 184 -13.80 -10.29 -5.52
N ARG A 185 -14.06 -11.27 -6.39
CA ARG A 185 -14.81 -12.49 -6.04
C ARG A 185 -14.08 -13.33 -5.00
N ASP A 186 -12.78 -13.54 -5.22
CA ASP A 186 -11.94 -14.27 -4.26
C ASP A 186 -11.95 -13.58 -2.89
N ARG A 187 -11.79 -12.25 -2.86
CA ARG A 187 -11.86 -11.47 -1.60
C ARG A 187 -13.20 -11.65 -0.88
N LEU A 188 -14.33 -11.60 -1.60
CA LEU A 188 -15.67 -11.81 -1.04
C LEU A 188 -15.89 -13.22 -0.48
N GLN A 189 -15.19 -14.24 -1.00
CA GLN A 189 -15.22 -15.59 -0.43
C GLN A 189 -14.37 -15.69 0.84
N SER A 190 -13.27 -14.94 0.90
CA SER A 190 -12.33 -14.98 2.02
C SER A 190 -12.79 -14.15 3.24
N GLN A 191 -13.54 -13.06 3.01
CA GLN A 191 -13.92 -12.11 4.04
C GLN A 191 -15.29 -11.47 3.75
N ALA A 192 -16.07 -11.26 4.80
CA ALA A 192 -17.32 -10.50 4.71
C ALA A 192 -17.07 -8.99 4.80
N TYR A 193 -17.71 -8.23 3.93
CA TYR A 193 -17.65 -6.77 3.92
C TYR A 193 -19.01 -6.17 4.32
N PRO A 194 -19.09 -5.34 5.38
CA PRO A 194 -20.33 -4.72 5.84
C PRO A 194 -20.93 -3.71 4.86
N ALA A 195 -20.18 -3.20 3.89
CA ALA A 195 -20.69 -2.26 2.90
C ALA A 195 -19.90 -2.33 1.59
N ALA A 196 -20.49 -1.79 0.52
CA ALA A 196 -19.83 -1.61 -0.76
C ALA A 196 -20.10 -0.23 -1.33
N LEU A 197 -19.16 0.30 -2.11
CA LEU A 197 -19.29 1.53 -2.87
C LEU A 197 -18.95 1.25 -4.34
N VAL A 198 -19.74 1.78 -5.25
CA VAL A 198 -19.46 1.75 -6.69
C VAL A 198 -19.10 3.16 -7.15
N LEU A 199 -18.05 3.27 -7.95
CA LEU A 199 -17.67 4.46 -8.70
C LEU A 199 -17.87 4.16 -10.17
N LEU A 200 -18.79 4.88 -10.81
CA LEU A 200 -18.96 4.92 -12.25
C LEU A 200 -18.28 6.18 -12.78
N LEU A 201 -17.33 6.02 -13.68
CA LEU A 201 -16.53 7.10 -14.25
C LEU A 201 -16.85 7.29 -15.74
N GLU A 202 -17.88 8.10 -16.01
CA GLU A 202 -18.32 8.42 -17.37
C GLU A 202 -17.33 9.39 -18.06
N GLY A 203 -17.23 9.30 -19.39
CA GLY A 203 -16.38 10.18 -20.20
C GLY A 203 -14.98 9.64 -20.48
N GLN A 204 -14.71 8.38 -20.16
CA GLN A 204 -13.46 7.69 -20.54
C GLN A 204 -13.47 7.12 -21.98
N GLU A 205 -14.62 7.18 -22.65
CA GLU A 205 -14.76 6.71 -24.03
C GLU A 205 -13.85 7.52 -24.97
N GLY A 206 -13.09 6.83 -25.81
CA GLY A 206 -12.22 7.49 -26.79
C GLY A 206 -10.86 7.93 -26.25
N VAL A 207 -10.57 7.83 -24.94
CA VAL A 207 -9.27 8.26 -24.38
C VAL A 207 -8.11 7.51 -25.03
N GLN A 208 -8.23 6.19 -25.14
CA GLN A 208 -7.23 5.36 -25.81
C GLN A 208 -7.03 5.75 -27.27
N GLN A 209 -8.12 6.02 -27.99
CA GLN A 209 -8.06 6.43 -29.41
C GLN A 209 -7.48 7.83 -29.59
N ALA A 210 -7.78 8.76 -28.67
CA ALA A 210 -7.40 10.17 -28.79
C ALA A 210 -6.01 10.48 -28.24
N PHE A 211 -5.60 9.79 -27.17
CA PHE A 211 -4.39 10.10 -26.40
C PHE A 211 -3.45 8.89 -26.23
N GLY A 212 -3.84 7.71 -26.70
CA GLY A 212 -3.05 6.48 -26.62
C GLY A 212 -3.26 5.67 -25.33
N ALA A 213 -2.73 4.45 -25.33
CA ALA A 213 -2.86 3.51 -24.20
C ALA A 213 -2.17 4.00 -22.92
N GLU A 214 -1.06 4.73 -23.05
CA GLU A 214 -0.35 5.29 -21.89
C GLU A 214 -1.18 6.33 -21.13
N ALA A 215 -1.96 7.14 -21.85
CA ALA A 215 -2.85 8.13 -21.24
C ALA A 215 -4.04 7.48 -20.52
N GLU A 216 -4.61 6.42 -21.08
CA GLU A 216 -5.66 5.63 -20.42
C GLU A 216 -5.13 4.96 -19.15
N ALA A 217 -3.95 4.31 -19.23
CA ALA A 217 -3.31 3.70 -18.07
C ALA A 217 -3.01 4.74 -16.97
N LEU A 218 -2.50 5.93 -17.34
CA LEU A 218 -2.27 7.02 -16.40
C LEU A 218 -3.57 7.48 -15.73
N LEU A 219 -4.65 7.65 -16.49
CA LEU A 219 -5.95 8.03 -15.96
C LEU A 219 -6.50 7.00 -14.96
N LEU A 220 -6.36 5.71 -15.28
CA LEU A 220 -6.78 4.63 -14.40
C LEU A 220 -5.95 4.61 -13.11
N LYS A 221 -4.62 4.75 -13.23
CA LYS A 221 -3.72 4.86 -12.08
C LYS A 221 -4.10 6.03 -11.18
N GLU A 222 -4.29 7.21 -11.76
CA GLU A 222 -4.71 8.43 -11.08
C GLU A 222 -6.05 8.29 -10.36
N THR A 223 -7.00 7.56 -10.96
CA THR A 223 -8.30 7.23 -10.36
C THR A 223 -8.13 6.33 -9.14
N ILE A 224 -7.34 5.26 -9.26
CA ILE A 224 -7.07 4.32 -8.16
C ILE A 224 -6.33 5.01 -7.01
N GLU A 225 -5.39 5.89 -7.30
CA GLU A 225 -4.71 6.71 -6.30
C GLU A 225 -5.69 7.57 -5.51
N CYS A 226 -6.61 8.27 -6.18
CA CYS A 226 -7.65 9.06 -5.52
C CYS A 226 -8.53 8.21 -4.61
N CYS A 227 -8.96 7.04 -5.08
CA CYS A 227 -9.70 6.11 -4.24
C CYS A 227 -8.88 5.74 -2.99
N ARG A 228 -7.62 5.32 -3.16
CA ARG A 228 -6.77 4.85 -2.05
C ARG A 228 -6.52 5.89 -0.96
N GLN A 229 -6.56 7.19 -1.26
CA GLN A 229 -6.30 8.25 -0.26
C GLN A 229 -7.26 8.23 0.94
N GLY A 230 -8.49 7.75 0.77
CA GLY A 230 -9.47 7.64 1.86
C GLY A 230 -9.82 6.20 2.25
N LEU A 231 -9.22 5.20 1.58
CA LEU A 231 -9.45 3.80 1.90
C LEU A 231 -8.57 3.35 3.07
N ARG A 232 -9.10 2.45 3.88
CA ARG A 232 -8.34 1.79 4.93
C ARG A 232 -7.59 0.60 4.33
N PRO A 233 -6.52 0.11 4.97
CA PRO A 233 -5.75 -1.04 4.47
C PRO A 233 -6.59 -2.32 4.27
N GLN A 234 -7.71 -2.43 4.97
CA GLN A 234 -8.64 -3.57 4.89
C GLN A 234 -9.77 -3.37 3.86
N ASP A 235 -9.87 -2.18 3.26
CA ASP A 235 -10.82 -1.92 2.18
C ASP A 235 -10.19 -2.41 0.88
N GLU A 236 -10.97 -3.12 0.08
CA GLU A 236 -10.51 -3.60 -1.23
C GLU A 236 -11.05 -2.69 -2.32
N ILE A 237 -10.26 -2.47 -3.37
CA ILE A 237 -10.70 -1.81 -4.59
C ILE A 237 -10.40 -2.66 -5.80
N GLY A 238 -11.37 -2.73 -6.71
CA GLY A 238 -11.15 -3.35 -8.00
C GLY A 238 -11.98 -2.76 -9.12
N ARG A 239 -11.55 -3.03 -10.36
CA ARG A 239 -12.21 -2.64 -11.59
C ARG A 239 -13.09 -3.81 -12.07
N ILE A 240 -14.39 -3.54 -12.21
CA ILE A 240 -15.40 -4.56 -12.58
C ILE A 240 -15.87 -4.44 -14.03
N SER A 241 -15.68 -3.28 -14.66
CA SER A 241 -15.87 -2.99 -16.08
C SER A 241 -14.93 -1.84 -16.51
N LYS A 242 -14.99 -1.43 -17.79
CA LYS A 242 -14.13 -0.36 -18.32
C LYS A 242 -14.22 0.94 -17.51
N ASP A 243 -15.43 1.28 -17.07
CA ASP A 243 -15.85 2.54 -16.44
C ASP A 243 -16.29 2.39 -14.98
N ARG A 244 -16.27 1.17 -14.41
CA ARG A 244 -16.76 0.92 -13.05
C ARG A 244 -15.69 0.33 -12.14
N PHE A 245 -15.62 0.91 -10.96
CA PHE A 245 -14.81 0.46 -9.84
C PHE A 245 -15.70 0.10 -8.66
N LEU A 246 -15.38 -0.99 -7.99
CA LEU A 246 -16.05 -1.46 -6.79
C LEU A 246 -15.07 -1.41 -5.63
N ILE A 247 -15.53 -0.78 -4.55
CA ILE A 247 -14.84 -0.74 -3.27
C ILE A 247 -15.63 -1.62 -2.29
N LEU A 248 -14.98 -2.61 -1.72
CA LEU A 248 -15.51 -3.44 -0.64
C LEU A 248 -15.00 -2.87 0.68
N SER A 249 -15.91 -2.41 1.53
CA SER A 249 -15.52 -1.71 2.74
C SER A 249 -15.70 -2.53 4.00
N SER A 250 -14.67 -2.56 4.86
CA SER A 250 -14.75 -3.15 6.20
C SER A 250 -15.52 -2.28 7.22
N CYS A 251 -16.06 -1.13 6.79
CA CYS A 251 -16.82 -0.18 7.60
C CYS A 251 -18.31 -0.26 7.26
N PRO A 252 -19.21 0.04 8.21
CA PRO A 252 -20.62 0.24 7.89
C PRO A 252 -20.82 1.36 6.86
N ALA A 253 -21.89 1.25 6.06
CA ALA A 253 -22.17 2.20 4.98
C ALA A 253 -22.36 3.66 5.46
N SER A 254 -22.63 3.88 6.75
CA SER A 254 -22.70 5.22 7.36
C SER A 254 -21.41 6.03 7.19
N HIS A 255 -20.25 5.36 7.06
CA HIS A 255 -18.96 6.04 6.83
C HIS A 255 -18.67 6.28 5.34
N LEU A 256 -19.40 5.61 4.44
CA LEU A 256 -19.16 5.71 2.99
C LEU A 256 -19.69 7.00 2.38
N ALA A 257 -20.72 7.63 2.98
CA ALA A 257 -21.28 8.86 2.44
C ALA A 257 -20.24 10.02 2.45
N ALA A 258 -19.51 10.18 3.55
CA ALA A 258 -18.49 11.21 3.67
C ALA A 258 -17.29 10.93 2.74
N TYR A 259 -16.84 9.66 2.69
CA TYR A 259 -15.80 9.22 1.78
C TYR A 259 -16.20 9.43 0.31
N ALA A 260 -17.42 9.05 -0.08
CA ALA A 260 -17.91 9.22 -1.44
C ALA A 260 -17.95 10.70 -1.87
N ALA A 261 -18.37 11.59 -0.97
CA ALA A 261 -18.40 13.02 -1.23
C ALA A 261 -16.98 13.60 -1.39
N ASP A 262 -16.02 13.14 -0.57
CA ASP A 262 -14.62 13.55 -0.68
C ASP A 262 -13.97 13.03 -1.96
N LEU A 263 -14.12 11.73 -2.26
CA LEU A 263 -13.62 11.11 -3.47
C LEU A 263 -14.17 11.79 -4.73
N LYS A 264 -15.48 12.11 -4.75
CA LYS A 264 -16.09 12.84 -5.87
C LYS A 264 -15.41 14.19 -6.09
N ARG A 265 -15.16 14.94 -5.01
CA ARG A 265 -14.49 16.24 -5.06
C ARG A 265 -13.06 16.10 -5.58
N GLN A 266 -12.29 15.16 -5.03
CA GLN A 266 -10.92 14.88 -5.44
C GLN A 266 -10.83 14.55 -6.94
N LEU A 267 -11.69 13.67 -7.44
CA LEU A 267 -11.71 13.28 -8.85
C LEU A 267 -12.06 14.44 -9.79
N LEU A 268 -12.96 15.34 -9.38
CA LEU A 268 -13.35 16.53 -10.16
C LEU A 268 -12.27 17.62 -10.14
N GLU A 269 -11.57 17.78 -9.02
CA GLU A 269 -10.52 18.80 -8.85
C GLU A 269 -9.15 18.34 -9.36
N LYS A 270 -8.98 17.04 -9.64
CA LYS A 270 -7.70 16.48 -10.09
C LYS A 270 -7.25 17.10 -11.41
N PRO A 271 -6.04 17.69 -11.47
CA PRO A 271 -5.50 18.26 -12.69
C PRO A 271 -5.21 17.16 -13.73
N GLY A 272 -4.81 17.57 -14.94
CA GLY A 272 -4.44 16.61 -15.99
C GLY A 272 -5.64 16.05 -16.75
N LEU A 273 -5.64 14.73 -16.97
CA LEU A 273 -6.62 14.05 -17.82
C LEU A 273 -8.03 14.10 -17.22
N HIS A 274 -8.17 13.99 -15.90
CA HIS A 274 -9.46 14.11 -15.21
C HIS A 274 -10.19 15.42 -15.57
N ARG A 275 -9.49 16.55 -15.47
CA ARG A 275 -10.02 17.87 -15.81
C ARG A 275 -10.20 18.07 -17.32
N SER A 276 -9.26 17.58 -18.12
CA SER A 276 -9.27 17.77 -19.59
C SER A 276 -10.40 17.01 -20.27
N LEU A 277 -10.71 15.81 -19.76
CA LEU A 277 -11.78 14.93 -20.25
C LEU A 277 -13.15 15.27 -19.65
N ARG A 278 -13.20 16.19 -18.66
CA ARG A 278 -14.43 16.58 -17.94
C ARG A 278 -15.19 15.37 -17.38
N LEU A 279 -14.46 14.44 -16.78
CA LEU A 279 -15.03 13.20 -16.25
C LEU A 279 -16.16 13.47 -15.26
N GLN A 280 -17.21 12.66 -15.31
CA GLN A 280 -18.38 12.77 -14.45
C GLN A 280 -18.44 11.57 -13.50
N PRO A 281 -17.80 11.62 -12.33
CA PRO A 281 -17.88 10.53 -11.35
C PRO A 281 -19.28 10.48 -10.72
N ARG A 282 -19.92 9.31 -10.83
CA ARG A 282 -21.13 8.96 -10.07
C ARG A 282 -20.77 7.90 -9.04
N LEU A 283 -21.24 8.08 -7.81
CA LEU A 283 -20.95 7.17 -6.71
C LEU A 283 -22.25 6.71 -6.06
N GLY A 284 -22.35 5.42 -5.80
CA GLY A 284 -23.41 4.79 -5.01
C GLY A 284 -22.80 3.93 -3.92
N TRP A 285 -23.52 3.71 -2.82
CA TRP A 285 -23.09 2.80 -1.76
C TRP A 285 -24.27 2.06 -1.16
N CYS A 286 -24.00 0.88 -0.60
CA CYS A 286 -25.01 0.06 0.06
C CYS A 286 -24.45 -0.65 1.29
N SER A 287 -25.35 -0.98 2.22
CA SER A 287 -25.06 -1.81 3.39
C SER A 287 -25.26 -3.27 3.04
N ARG A 288 -24.26 -4.12 3.33
CA ARG A 288 -24.32 -5.59 3.23
C ARG A 288 -25.05 -6.10 1.97
N PRO A 289 -24.59 -5.75 0.77
CA PRO A 289 -25.19 -6.31 -0.45
C PRO A 289 -25.04 -7.83 -0.45
N ALA A 290 -26.11 -8.54 -0.82
CA ALA A 290 -26.08 -10.00 -0.97
C ALA A 290 -25.10 -10.44 -2.07
N ASP A 291 -25.03 -9.66 -3.15
CA ASP A 291 -24.00 -9.74 -4.19
C ASP A 291 -23.55 -8.31 -4.54
N PRO A 292 -22.42 -7.83 -3.97
CA PRO A 292 -21.92 -6.49 -4.23
C PRO A 292 -21.60 -6.23 -5.70
N MET A 293 -21.20 -7.25 -6.47
CA MET A 293 -20.87 -7.05 -7.88
C MET A 293 -22.13 -6.90 -8.72
N ALA A 294 -23.12 -7.77 -8.52
CA ALA A 294 -24.38 -7.66 -9.25
C ALA A 294 -25.08 -6.32 -8.96
N TRP A 295 -25.01 -5.85 -7.71
CA TRP A 295 -25.49 -4.52 -7.33
C TRP A 295 -24.72 -3.40 -8.07
N ALA A 296 -23.40 -3.48 -8.11
CA ALA A 296 -22.56 -2.47 -8.78
C ALA A 296 -22.75 -2.44 -10.31
N ASP A 297 -23.02 -3.59 -10.95
CA ASP A 297 -23.34 -3.67 -12.38
C ASP A 297 -24.66 -2.97 -12.72
N GLN A 298 -25.64 -2.99 -11.80
CA GLN A 298 -26.97 -2.39 -11.99
C GLN A 298 -27.03 -0.91 -11.61
N PHE A 299 -25.95 -0.34 -11.08
CA PHE A 299 -25.92 1.06 -10.67
C PHE A 299 -25.85 2.00 -11.90
N GLU A 300 -26.79 2.94 -12.03
CA GLU A 300 -26.81 3.89 -13.15
C GLU A 300 -26.64 5.36 -12.71
N GLY A 301 -26.59 5.62 -11.40
CA GLY A 301 -26.48 6.97 -10.83
C GLY A 301 -27.43 7.21 -9.67
#